data_AF-A0A5J4PBU2-F1
#
_entry.id   AF-A0A5J4PBU2-F1
#
_cell.length_a   1.000
_cell.length_b   1.000
_cell.length_c   1.000
_cell.angle_alpha   90.00
_cell.angle_beta   90.00
_cell.angle_gamma   90.00
#
_symmetry.space_group_name_H-M   'P 1'
#
loop_
_entity.id
_entity.type
_entity.pdbx_description
1 polymer ?
#
loop_
_entity_poly.entity_id
_entity_poly.type
_entity_poly.pdbx_seq_one_letter_code
_entity_poly.pdbx_strand_id
1 'polypeptide(L)'
;SSATHDIAADGFYMLGLTSGEQSFFVGIRNTFYRFASIFGQGVLVMLAGWMEAGKILPSLIKGNIPLAWSLVFYFLAALFIGLTLYHHFILPHPASDAKRQGLAADKLLKDFFLTFVAFFKKKDLLLMFFFLFTYRLGESQLVKIASPFLLDTGDEGGLGLSTATVGMIYGTIGVISLLVGGILGGLVVSRYGLKKWIIPMAIALNITDLFYVYMAAAMP
;
A
#
# COMPACT_ATOMS: atom_id res chain seq x y z
N SER A 1 -3.72 11.03 7.55
CA SER A 1 -3.79 12.11 6.54
C SER A 1 -3.72 11.62 5.09
N SER A 2 -3.93 10.32 4.78
CA SER A 2 -3.90 9.81 3.38
C SER A 2 -5.17 10.16 2.60
N ALA A 3 -6.34 9.99 3.21
CA ALA A 3 -7.63 10.11 2.52
C ALA A 3 -7.85 11.47 1.84
N THR A 4 -7.47 12.59 2.46
CA THR A 4 -7.60 13.92 1.85
C THR A 4 -6.70 14.08 0.63
N HIS A 5 -5.47 13.57 0.69
CA HIS A 5 -4.55 13.57 -0.43
C HIS A 5 -5.05 12.67 -1.56
N ASP A 6 -5.52 11.46 -1.23
CA ASP A 6 -6.02 10.50 -2.20
C ASP A 6 -7.26 11.05 -2.93
N ILE A 7 -8.19 11.70 -2.22
CA ILE A 7 -9.35 12.35 -2.83
C ILE A 7 -8.92 13.50 -3.77
N ALA A 8 -7.97 14.33 -3.35
CA ALA A 8 -7.49 15.45 -4.17
C ALA A 8 -6.77 14.95 -5.43
N ALA A 9 -5.91 13.94 -5.30
CA ALA A 9 -5.20 13.33 -6.42
C ALA A 9 -6.18 12.62 -7.37
N ASP A 10 -7.11 11.82 -6.86
CA ASP A 10 -8.13 11.14 -7.68
C ASP A 10 -9.01 12.17 -8.41
N GLY A 11 -9.41 13.25 -7.73
CA GLY A 11 -10.15 14.35 -8.35
C GLY A 11 -9.39 15.01 -9.49
N PHE A 12 -8.10 15.32 -9.28
CA PHE A 12 -7.22 15.84 -10.32
C PHE A 12 -7.09 14.90 -11.53
N TYR A 13 -6.90 13.60 -11.28
CA TYR A 13 -6.85 12.57 -12.31
C TYR A 13 -8.14 12.50 -13.14
N MET A 14 -9.30 12.59 -12.49
CA MET A 14 -10.60 12.57 -13.15
C MET A 14 -10.86 13.82 -14.01
N LEU A 15 -10.29 14.97 -13.64
CA LEU A 15 -10.43 16.23 -14.38
C LEU A 15 -9.45 16.35 -15.54
N GLY A 16 -8.23 15.82 -15.37
CA GLY A 16 -7.12 16.00 -16.31
C GLY A 16 -6.99 14.93 -17.39
N LEU A 17 -7.66 13.78 -17.27
CA LEU A 17 -7.47 12.64 -18.17
C LEU A 17 -8.77 12.09 -18.71
N THR A 18 -8.74 11.58 -19.94
CA THR A 18 -9.84 10.83 -20.54
C THR A 18 -9.99 9.44 -19.91
N SER A 19 -11.16 8.80 -20.03
CA SER A 19 -11.41 7.47 -19.44
C SER A 19 -10.44 6.39 -19.93
N GLY A 20 -9.94 6.48 -21.17
CA GLY A 20 -8.91 5.58 -21.69
C GLY A 20 -7.56 5.78 -21.02
N GLU A 21 -7.13 7.04 -20.87
CA GLU A 21 -5.89 7.41 -20.19
C GLU A 21 -5.92 7.06 -18.70
N GLN A 22 -7.06 7.26 -18.04
CA GLN A 22 -7.24 6.90 -16.63
C GLN A 22 -6.89 5.43 -16.37
N SER A 23 -7.35 4.51 -17.24
CA SER A 23 -7.03 3.08 -17.13
C SER A 23 -5.52 2.81 -17.22
N PHE A 24 -4.84 3.47 -18.15
CA PHE A 24 -3.38 3.34 -18.33
C PHE A 24 -2.61 3.90 -17.13
N PHE A 25 -2.93 5.13 -16.71
CA PHE A 25 -2.21 5.78 -15.61
C PHE A 25 -2.52 5.18 -14.24
N VAL A 26 -3.68 4.53 -14.04
CA VAL A 26 -3.93 3.72 -12.84
C VAL A 26 -2.89 2.60 -12.70
N GLY A 27 -2.49 1.98 -13.82
CA GLY A 27 -1.39 1.01 -13.85
C GLY A 27 -0.06 1.62 -13.41
N ILE A 28 0.29 2.79 -13.96
CA ILE A 28 1.51 3.53 -13.59
C ILE A 28 1.50 3.90 -12.10
N ARG A 29 0.39 4.45 -11.59
CA ARG A 29 0.24 4.81 -10.17
C ARG A 29 0.52 3.62 -9.26
N ASN A 30 -0.06 2.45 -9.58
CA ASN A 30 0.18 1.24 -8.82
C ASN A 30 1.67 0.81 -8.84
N THR A 31 2.37 0.99 -9.96
CA THR A 31 3.81 0.73 -10.05
C THR A 31 4.62 1.69 -9.17
N PHE A 32 4.32 3.00 -9.21
CA PHE A 32 4.99 3.98 -8.34
C PHE A 32 4.70 3.74 -6.86
N TYR A 33 3.48 3.32 -6.51
CA TYR A 33 3.15 2.91 -5.15
C TYR A 33 4.06 1.76 -4.67
N ARG A 34 4.34 0.78 -5.55
CA ARG A 34 5.28 -0.32 -5.23
C ARG A 34 6.70 0.19 -5.04
N PHE A 35 7.18 1.06 -5.93
CA PHE A 35 8.51 1.67 -5.77
C PHE A 35 8.61 2.47 -4.47
N ALA A 36 7.57 3.22 -4.11
CA ALA A 36 7.50 3.95 -2.85
C ALA A 36 7.58 3.01 -1.65
N SER A 37 6.87 1.87 -1.67
CA SER A 37 6.97 0.85 -0.60
C SER A 37 8.37 0.26 -0.49
N ILE A 38 9.03 -0.10 -1.60
CA ILE A 38 10.41 -0.62 -1.61
C ILE A 38 11.37 0.43 -1.07
N PHE A 39 11.21 1.68 -1.49
CA PHE A 39 12.06 2.78 -1.04
C PHE A 39 11.89 3.02 0.46
N GLY A 40 10.64 3.12 0.93
CA GLY A 40 10.32 3.39 2.33
C GLY A 40 10.69 2.26 3.29
N GLN A 41 10.28 1.03 2.98
CA GLN A 41 10.50 -0.13 3.86
C GLN A 41 11.85 -0.82 3.63
N GLY A 42 12.45 -0.63 2.45
CA GLY A 42 13.76 -1.18 2.12
C GLY A 42 14.86 -0.14 2.25
N VAL A 43 14.96 0.77 1.27
CA VAL A 43 16.10 1.69 1.15
C VAL A 43 16.28 2.58 2.37
N LEU A 44 15.22 3.23 2.86
CA LEU A 44 15.31 4.12 4.02
C LEU A 44 15.61 3.38 5.32
N VAL A 45 15.07 2.17 5.49
CA VAL A 45 15.37 1.33 6.67
C VAL A 45 16.81 0.84 6.64
N MET A 46 17.31 0.42 5.47
CA MET A 46 18.73 0.08 5.28
C MET A 46 19.64 1.27 5.58
N LEU A 47 19.27 2.47 5.12
CA LEU A 47 19.98 3.70 5.44
C LEU A 47 20.02 3.95 6.95
N ALA A 48 18.88 3.83 7.64
CA ALA A 48 18.80 3.95 9.10
C ALA A 48 19.73 2.95 9.80
N GLY A 49 19.71 1.68 9.40
CA GLY A 49 20.56 0.64 9.96
C GLY A 49 22.06 0.86 9.70
N TRP A 50 22.44 1.39 8.54
CA TRP A 50 23.83 1.76 8.27
C TRP A 50 24.32 2.96 9.10
N MET A 51 23.43 3.92 9.37
CA MET A 51 23.72 5.06 10.25
C MET A 51 23.85 4.60 11.71
N GLU A 52 22.97 3.72 12.18
CA GLU A 52 23.04 3.10 13.51
C GLU A 52 24.36 2.33 13.72
N ALA A 53 24.73 1.50 12.74
CA ALA A 53 25.97 0.73 12.75
C ALA A 53 27.24 1.59 12.62
N GLY A 54 27.10 2.90 12.40
CA GLY A 54 28.22 3.82 12.21
C GLY A 54 28.97 3.59 10.90
N LYS A 55 28.38 2.91 9.91
CA LYS A 55 28.97 2.80 8.56
C LYS A 55 28.91 4.13 7.81
N ILE A 56 27.93 4.96 8.16
CA ILE A 56 27.73 6.31 7.63
C ILE A 56 27.84 7.30 8.78
N LEU A 57 28.72 8.30 8.64
CA LEU A 57 29.01 9.32 9.66
C LEU A 57 29.34 8.72 11.05
N PRO A 58 30.37 7.84 11.15
CA PRO A 58 30.72 7.13 12.38
C PRO A 58 30.97 8.03 13.58
N SER A 59 31.56 9.20 13.37
CA SER A 59 31.90 10.17 14.42
C SER A 59 30.68 10.84 15.07
N LEU A 60 29.52 10.84 14.39
CA LEU A 60 28.33 11.57 14.83
C LEU A 60 27.20 10.66 15.32
N ILE A 61 27.13 9.42 14.84
CA ILE A 61 25.88 8.62 14.92
C ILE A 61 26.07 7.22 15.51
N LYS A 62 27.31 6.70 15.60
CA LYS A 62 27.56 5.31 16.01
C LYS A 62 26.90 4.99 17.36
N GLY A 63 25.93 4.06 17.35
CA GLY A 63 25.19 3.63 18.54
C GLY A 63 24.05 4.57 18.99
N ASN A 64 23.81 5.69 18.30
CA ASN A 64 22.71 6.61 18.61
C ASN A 64 21.51 6.37 17.69
N ILE A 65 20.68 5.40 18.08
CA ILE A 65 19.49 4.98 17.33
C ILE A 65 18.50 6.14 17.08
N PRO A 66 18.12 6.96 18.08
CA PRO A 66 17.21 8.08 17.85
C PRO A 66 17.71 9.09 16.81
N LEU A 67 19.01 9.42 16.84
CA LEU A 67 19.60 10.37 15.89
C LEU A 67 19.64 9.81 14.45
N ALA A 68 19.97 8.52 14.29
CA ALA A 68 19.97 7.85 12.99
C ALA A 68 18.58 7.95 12.32
N TRP A 69 17.51 7.58 13.05
CA TRP A 69 16.15 7.67 12.55
C TRP A 69 15.69 9.10 12.31
N SER A 70 16.05 10.04 13.18
CA SER A 70 15.71 11.46 13.00
C SER A 70 16.25 12.01 11.69
N LEU A 71 17.51 11.70 11.34
CA LEU A 71 18.12 12.14 10.09
C LEU A 71 17.46 11.51 8.86
N VAL A 72 17.07 10.24 8.93
CA VAL A 72 16.28 9.60 7.86
C VAL A 72 14.93 10.30 7.67
N PHE A 73 14.25 10.67 8.76
CA PHE A 73 13.00 11.43 8.66
C PHE A 73 13.18 12.86 8.15
N TYR A 74 14.28 13.54 8.51
CA TYR A 74 14.58 14.86 7.93
C TYR A 74 14.86 14.78 6.44
N PHE A 75 15.59 13.75 6.00
CA PHE A 75 15.78 13.47 4.58
C PHE A 75 14.44 13.24 3.87
N LEU A 76 13.56 12.42 4.47
CA LEU A 76 12.22 12.17 3.92
C LEU A 76 11.36 13.44 3.85
N ALA A 77 11.44 14.30 4.87
CA ALA A 77 10.75 15.58 4.88
C ALA A 77 11.26 16.50 3.75
N ALA A 78 12.58 16.60 3.56
CA ALA A 78 13.17 17.36 2.46
C ALA A 78 12.74 16.82 1.09
N LEU A 79 12.68 15.49 0.93
CA LEU A 79 12.18 14.85 -0.28
C LEU A 79 10.71 15.23 -0.57
N PHE A 80 9.83 15.15 0.44
CA PHE A 80 8.43 15.52 0.27
C PHE A 80 8.23 16.99 -0.04
N ILE A 81 8.99 17.90 0.59
CA ILE A 81 8.97 19.32 0.25
C ILE A 81 9.38 19.52 -1.22
N GLY A 82 10.44 18.84 -1.67
CA GLY A 82 10.87 18.87 -3.07
C GLY A 82 9.77 18.40 -4.04
N LEU A 83 9.08 17.30 -3.71
CA LEU A 83 7.96 16.78 -4.50
C LEU A 83 6.76 17.73 -4.50
N THR A 84 6.45 18.38 -3.37
CA THR A 84 5.40 19.39 -3.30
C THR A 84 5.71 20.58 -4.19
N LEU A 85 6.95 21.10 -4.14
CA LEU A 85 7.39 22.20 -5.00
C LEU A 85 7.33 21.78 -6.47
N TYR A 86 7.84 20.60 -6.81
CA TYR A 86 7.77 20.04 -8.15
C TYR A 86 6.33 19.99 -8.67
N HIS A 87 5.40 19.41 -7.90
CA HIS A 87 4.00 19.34 -8.30
C HIS A 87 3.35 20.71 -8.42
N HIS A 88 3.69 21.65 -7.53
CA HIS A 88 3.17 23.01 -7.59
C HIS A 88 3.55 23.73 -8.89
N PHE A 89 4.77 23.51 -9.40
CA PHE A 89 5.25 24.21 -10.60
C PHE A 89 4.97 23.48 -11.91
N ILE A 90 4.92 22.13 -11.90
CA ILE A 90 4.88 21.33 -13.14
C ILE A 90 3.50 20.78 -13.45
N LEU A 91 2.61 20.60 -12.46
CA LEU A 91 1.31 20.00 -12.75
C LEU A 91 0.49 20.87 -13.71
N PRO A 92 -0.12 20.26 -14.75
CA PRO A 92 -1.00 20.98 -15.64
C PRO A 92 -2.24 21.42 -14.85
N HIS A 93 -2.77 22.60 -15.17
CA HIS A 93 -4.01 23.10 -14.60
C HIS A 93 -5.15 22.77 -15.58
N PRO A 94 -5.96 21.72 -15.36
CA PRO A 94 -6.98 21.31 -16.31
C PRO A 94 -8.00 22.43 -16.48
N ALA A 95 -8.38 22.75 -17.71
CA ALA A 95 -9.40 23.78 -17.97
C ALA A 95 -10.78 23.43 -17.38
N SER A 96 -11.00 22.14 -17.09
CA SER A 96 -12.16 21.60 -16.39
C SER A 96 -12.17 21.88 -14.88
N ASP A 97 -11.03 22.29 -14.30
CA ASP A 97 -10.90 22.75 -12.91
C ASP A 97 -11.41 24.19 -12.77
N ALA A 98 -12.69 24.36 -13.10
CA ALA A 98 -13.40 25.62 -12.98
C ALA A 98 -14.44 25.51 -11.86
N LYS A 99 -14.64 26.61 -11.12
CA LYS A 99 -15.76 26.71 -10.17
C LYS A 99 -17.07 26.46 -10.93
N ARG A 100 -17.68 25.30 -10.70
CA ARG A 100 -18.99 24.98 -11.28
C ARG A 100 -20.02 25.97 -10.76
N GLN A 101 -20.60 26.77 -11.64
CA GLN A 101 -21.64 27.72 -11.29
C GLN A 101 -22.94 26.98 -10.91
N GLY A 102 -23.62 27.40 -9.85
CA GLY A 102 -24.94 26.89 -9.46
C GLY A 102 -24.98 25.65 -8.55
N LEU A 103 -23.86 25.22 -7.98
CA LEU A 103 -23.85 24.20 -6.91
C LEU A 103 -23.94 24.88 -5.55
N ALA A 104 -25.18 25.08 -5.11
CA ALA A 104 -25.44 25.50 -3.74
C ALA A 104 -25.09 24.35 -2.76
N ALA A 105 -24.53 24.70 -1.60
CA ALA A 105 -23.99 23.72 -0.64
C ALA A 105 -25.07 22.76 -0.11
N ASP A 106 -26.31 23.23 -0.01
CA ASP A 106 -27.50 22.45 0.34
C ASP A 106 -27.78 21.34 -0.69
N LYS A 107 -27.66 21.66 -1.99
CA LYS A 107 -27.84 20.69 -3.06
C LYS A 107 -26.75 19.62 -3.04
N LEU A 108 -25.49 20.00 -2.82
CA LEU A 108 -24.37 19.07 -2.67
C LEU A 108 -24.57 18.11 -1.49
N LEU A 109 -24.97 18.64 -0.33
CA LEU A 109 -25.28 17.82 0.85
C LEU A 109 -26.43 16.86 0.55
N LYS A 110 -27.50 17.34 -0.08
CA LYS A 110 -28.64 16.51 -0.45
C LYS A 110 -28.25 15.39 -1.42
N ASP A 111 -27.47 15.69 -2.46
CA ASP A 111 -27.00 14.72 -3.45
C ASP A 111 -26.06 13.68 -2.82
N PHE A 112 -25.21 14.11 -1.88
CA PHE A 112 -24.38 13.21 -1.07
C PHE A 112 -25.25 12.23 -0.26
N PHE A 113 -26.21 12.74 0.51
CA PHE A 113 -27.10 11.89 1.32
C PHE A 113 -27.98 10.97 0.47
N LEU A 114 -28.47 11.44 -0.68
CA LEU A 114 -29.20 10.61 -1.64
C LEU A 114 -28.33 9.45 -2.13
N THR A 115 -27.09 9.73 -2.52
CA THR A 115 -26.13 8.70 -2.96
C THR A 115 -25.80 7.73 -1.83
N PHE A 116 -25.59 8.25 -0.62
CA PHE A 116 -25.33 7.45 0.57
C PHE A 116 -26.49 6.49 0.86
N VAL A 117 -27.74 6.97 0.89
CA VAL A 117 -28.91 6.12 1.10
C VAL A 117 -29.11 5.13 -0.05
N ALA A 118 -28.86 5.55 -1.30
CA ALA A 118 -28.96 4.66 -2.46
C ALA A 118 -27.98 3.48 -2.38
N PHE A 119 -26.78 3.68 -1.81
CA PHE A 119 -25.83 2.59 -1.57
C PHE A 119 -26.43 1.49 -0.68
N PHE A 120 -27.11 1.85 0.41
CA PHE A 120 -27.76 0.88 1.31
C PHE A 120 -28.98 0.19 0.71
N LYS A 121 -29.52 0.69 -0.41
CA LYS A 121 -30.61 0.04 -1.16
C LYS A 121 -30.12 -0.97 -2.20
N LYS A 122 -28.80 -1.16 -2.35
CA LYS A 122 -28.26 -2.14 -3.29
C LYS A 122 -28.68 -3.56 -2.88
N LYS A 123 -29.06 -4.36 -3.87
CA LYS A 123 -29.34 -5.78 -3.69
C LYS A 123 -28.10 -6.49 -3.13
N ASP A 124 -28.31 -7.45 -2.24
CA ASP A 124 -27.26 -8.28 -1.63
C ASP A 124 -26.22 -7.50 -0.81
N LEU A 125 -26.58 -6.33 -0.27
CA LEU A 125 -25.68 -5.48 0.54
C LEU A 125 -25.03 -6.24 1.71
N LEU A 126 -25.82 -7.02 2.46
CA LEU A 126 -25.32 -7.81 3.58
C LEU A 126 -24.34 -8.89 3.13
N LEU A 127 -24.61 -9.55 1.99
CA LEU A 127 -23.72 -10.55 1.41
C LEU A 127 -22.40 -9.90 0.97
N MET A 128 -22.46 -8.70 0.38
CA MET A 128 -21.28 -7.92 -0.01
C MET A 128 -20.43 -7.55 1.20
N PHE A 129 -21.03 -7.08 2.30
CA PHE A 129 -20.29 -6.79 3.53
C PHE A 129 -19.71 -8.06 4.16
N PHE A 130 -20.50 -9.12 4.25
CA PHE A 130 -20.02 -10.41 4.75
C PHE A 130 -18.81 -10.88 3.95
N PHE A 131 -18.89 -10.84 2.61
CA PHE A 131 -17.76 -11.16 1.74
C PHE A 131 -16.58 -10.22 2.01
N LEU A 132 -16.77 -8.91 2.03
CA LEU A 132 -15.68 -7.95 2.23
C LEU A 132 -14.96 -8.14 3.58
N PHE A 133 -15.70 -8.44 4.65
CA PHE A 133 -15.12 -8.67 5.98
C PHE A 133 -14.45 -10.05 6.10
N THR A 134 -15.01 -11.09 5.48
CA THR A 134 -14.47 -12.46 5.61
C THR A 134 -13.36 -12.77 4.61
N TYR A 135 -13.41 -12.18 3.41
CA TYR A 135 -12.52 -12.51 2.30
C TYR A 135 -11.03 -12.31 2.62
N ARG A 136 -10.70 -11.31 3.44
CA ARG A 136 -9.31 -11.03 3.90
C ARG A 136 -9.14 -11.18 5.41
N LEU A 137 -10.07 -11.82 6.10
CA LEU A 137 -10.03 -11.86 7.57
C LEU A 137 -8.74 -12.50 8.08
N GLY A 138 -8.39 -13.70 7.60
CA GLY A 138 -7.16 -14.41 7.99
C GLY A 138 -5.90 -13.59 7.75
N GLU A 139 -5.69 -13.16 6.50
CA GLU A 139 -4.56 -12.31 6.11
C GLU A 139 -4.47 -11.03 6.94
N SER A 140 -5.59 -10.36 7.24
CA SER A 140 -5.57 -9.13 8.03
C SER A 140 -5.05 -9.32 9.47
N GLN A 141 -5.31 -10.48 10.06
CA GLN A 141 -4.79 -10.82 11.39
C GLN A 141 -3.32 -11.23 11.28
N LEU A 142 -2.98 -12.05 10.29
CA LEU A 142 -1.63 -12.55 10.09
C LEU A 142 -0.64 -11.42 9.83
N VAL A 143 -0.97 -10.43 9.01
CA VAL A 143 -0.10 -9.29 8.69
C VAL A 143 0.34 -8.52 9.94
N LYS A 144 -0.48 -8.49 10.99
CA LYS A 144 -0.12 -7.82 12.25
C LYS A 144 0.89 -8.59 13.08
N ILE A 145 0.95 -9.91 12.93
CA ILE A 145 1.81 -10.82 13.71
C ILE A 145 3.03 -11.25 12.88
N ALA A 146 2.99 -11.13 11.55
CA ALA A 146 4.05 -11.60 10.66
C ALA A 146 5.43 -10.99 10.99
N SER A 147 5.50 -9.68 11.26
CA SER A 147 6.78 -9.02 11.58
C SER A 147 7.40 -9.51 12.89
N PRO A 148 6.70 -9.53 14.05
CA PRO A 148 7.26 -10.11 15.27
C PRO A 148 7.57 -11.60 15.11
N PHE A 149 6.69 -12.38 14.48
CA PHE A 149 6.93 -13.81 14.22
C PHE A 149 8.23 -14.07 13.44
N LEU A 150 8.60 -13.21 12.49
CA LEU A 150 9.84 -13.38 11.73
C LEU A 150 11.09 -12.95 12.50
N LEU A 151 11.00 -11.92 13.35
CA LEU A 151 12.14 -11.29 14.00
C LEU A 151 12.44 -11.83 15.41
N ASP A 152 11.40 -12.14 16.18
CA ASP A 152 11.54 -12.57 17.57
C ASP A 152 12.17 -13.96 17.64
N THR A 153 12.85 -14.28 18.75
CA THR A 153 13.55 -15.55 18.92
C THR A 153 12.59 -16.73 19.08
N GLY A 154 13.09 -17.95 18.88
CA GLY A 154 12.32 -19.19 19.07
C GLY A 154 11.65 -19.30 20.44
N ASP A 155 12.32 -18.83 21.49
CA ASP A 155 11.80 -18.83 22.86
C ASP A 155 10.54 -17.95 23.03
N GLU A 156 10.40 -16.90 22.21
CA GLU A 156 9.23 -16.00 22.17
C GLU A 156 8.21 -16.43 21.10
N GLY A 157 8.43 -17.58 20.45
CA GLY A 157 7.56 -18.12 19.40
C GLY A 157 7.82 -17.56 18.00
N GLY A 158 8.95 -16.91 17.78
CA GLY A 158 9.38 -16.41 16.46
C GLY A 158 10.44 -17.27 15.77
N LEU A 159 10.83 -16.89 14.55
CA LEU A 159 11.81 -17.59 13.72
C LEU A 159 13.26 -17.09 13.91
N GLY A 160 13.46 -16.00 14.64
CA GLY A 160 14.78 -15.44 14.95
C GLY A 160 15.55 -14.94 13.73
N LEU A 161 14.86 -14.52 12.67
CA LEU A 161 15.51 -14.05 11.45
C LEU A 161 16.15 -12.67 11.68
N SER A 162 17.32 -12.46 11.10
CA SER A 162 17.96 -11.15 11.12
C SER A 162 17.11 -10.10 10.39
N THR A 163 17.18 -8.85 10.85
CA THR A 163 16.52 -7.71 10.17
C THR A 163 16.93 -7.59 8.70
N ALA A 164 18.18 -7.93 8.37
CA ALA A 164 18.67 -7.95 6.99
C ALA A 164 17.97 -9.03 6.14
N THR A 165 17.77 -10.22 6.70
CA THR A 165 17.05 -11.32 6.04
C THR A 165 15.59 -10.94 5.81
N VAL A 166 14.90 -10.42 6.84
CA VAL A 166 13.51 -9.96 6.72
C VAL A 166 13.39 -8.83 5.70
N GLY A 167 14.35 -7.89 5.69
CA GLY A 167 14.45 -6.84 4.69
C GLY A 167 14.61 -7.37 3.26
N MET A 168 15.41 -8.42 3.06
CA MET A 168 15.54 -9.08 1.75
C MET A 168 14.24 -9.80 1.33
N ILE A 169 13.59 -10.50 2.27
CA ILE A 169 12.34 -11.21 2.02
C ILE A 169 11.25 -10.22 1.61
N TYR A 170 10.99 -9.17 2.38
CA TYR A 170 9.92 -8.22 2.04
C TYR A 170 10.31 -7.24 0.93
N GLY A 171 11.54 -6.75 0.94
CA GLY A 171 12.01 -5.70 0.03
C GLY A 171 12.36 -6.20 -1.38
N THR A 172 12.72 -7.47 -1.53
CA THR A 172 13.12 -8.03 -2.83
C THR A 172 12.22 -9.20 -3.24
N ILE A 173 12.22 -10.29 -2.46
CA ILE A 173 11.51 -11.52 -2.85
C ILE A 173 9.99 -11.30 -2.89
N GLY A 174 9.45 -10.62 -1.87
CA GLY A 174 8.04 -10.30 -1.74
C GLY A 174 7.58 -9.37 -2.87
N VAL A 175 8.40 -8.39 -3.24
CA VAL A 175 8.12 -7.46 -4.34
C VAL A 175 8.10 -8.18 -5.68
N ILE A 176 9.08 -9.04 -5.96
CA ILE A 176 9.11 -9.84 -7.19
C ILE A 176 7.89 -10.77 -7.23
N SER A 177 7.62 -11.48 -6.14
CA SER A 177 6.46 -12.37 -6.01
C SER A 177 5.14 -11.63 -6.24
N LEU A 178 5.02 -10.42 -5.69
CA LEU A 178 3.85 -9.57 -5.83
C LEU A 178 3.69 -9.03 -7.26
N LEU A 179 4.79 -8.71 -7.94
CA LEU A 179 4.78 -8.31 -9.36
C LEU A 179 4.32 -9.48 -10.23
N VAL A 180 4.94 -10.65 -10.07
CA VAL A 180 4.60 -11.87 -10.81
C VAL A 180 3.15 -12.27 -10.56
N GLY A 181 2.73 -12.34 -9.30
CA GLY A 181 1.36 -12.65 -8.92
C GLY A 181 0.34 -11.64 -9.45
N GLY A 182 0.69 -10.34 -9.44
CA GLY A 182 -0.13 -9.28 -10.02
C GLY A 182 -0.31 -9.41 -11.53
N ILE A 183 0.77 -9.70 -12.26
CA ILE A 183 0.72 -9.91 -13.72
C ILE A 183 -0.09 -11.17 -14.05
N LEU A 184 0.19 -12.29 -13.37
CA LEU A 184 -0.53 -13.54 -13.59
C LEU A 184 -2.02 -13.39 -13.27
N GLY A 185 -2.34 -12.78 -12.13
CA GLY A 185 -3.71 -12.45 -11.71
C GLY A 185 -4.43 -11.58 -12.75
N GLY A 186 -3.78 -10.52 -13.22
CA GLY A 186 -4.31 -9.64 -14.27
C GLY A 186 -4.57 -10.38 -15.59
N LEU A 187 -3.65 -11.26 -16.01
CA LEU A 187 -3.78 -12.04 -17.23
C LEU A 187 -4.94 -13.04 -17.15
N VAL A 188 -5.07 -13.76 -16.04
CA VAL A 188 -6.16 -14.75 -15.89
C VAL A 188 -7.52 -14.10 -15.73
N VAL A 189 -7.61 -12.98 -14.99
CA VAL A 189 -8.86 -12.24 -14.80
C VAL A 189 -9.28 -11.55 -16.10
N SER A 190 -8.35 -10.97 -16.86
CA SER A 190 -8.67 -10.35 -18.15
C SER A 190 -9.15 -11.36 -19.19
N ARG A 191 -8.58 -12.58 -19.20
CA ARG A 191 -8.95 -13.62 -20.16
C ARG A 191 -10.25 -14.35 -19.82
N TYR A 192 -10.50 -14.63 -18.54
CA TYR A 192 -11.59 -15.52 -18.10
C TYR A 192 -12.63 -14.87 -17.17
N GLY A 193 -12.44 -13.60 -16.84
CA GLY A 193 -13.34 -12.82 -15.98
C GLY A 193 -13.14 -13.05 -14.48
N LEU A 194 -13.44 -12.02 -13.70
CA LEU A 194 -13.28 -12.02 -12.23
C LEU A 194 -14.18 -13.06 -11.54
N LYS A 195 -15.42 -13.24 -12.01
CA LYS A 195 -16.40 -14.15 -11.39
C LYS A 195 -15.89 -15.59 -11.29
N LYS A 196 -15.12 -16.06 -12.28
CA LYS A 196 -14.56 -17.41 -12.31
C LYS A 196 -13.33 -17.54 -11.41
N TRP A 197 -12.52 -16.48 -11.32
CA TRP A 197 -11.24 -16.50 -10.63
C TRP A 197 -11.31 -16.09 -9.15
N ILE A 198 -12.43 -15.53 -8.70
CA ILE A 198 -12.59 -15.08 -7.32
C ILE A 198 -12.37 -16.21 -6.29
N ILE A 199 -12.87 -17.43 -6.56
CA ILE A 199 -12.71 -18.58 -5.66
C ILE A 199 -11.27 -19.12 -5.67
N PRO A 200 -10.64 -19.41 -6.83
CA PRO A 200 -9.21 -19.78 -6.85
C PRO A 200 -8.30 -18.76 -6.16
N MET A 201 -8.54 -17.47 -6.36
CA MET A 201 -7.75 -16.42 -5.71
C MET A 201 -7.99 -16.37 -4.20
N ALA A 202 -9.22 -16.58 -3.74
CA ALA A 202 -9.54 -16.70 -2.31
C ALA A 202 -8.77 -17.88 -1.68
N ILE A 203 -8.76 -19.04 -2.35
CA ILE A 203 -8.05 -20.22 -1.87
C ILE A 203 -6.54 -19.96 -1.82
N ALA A 204 -5.97 -19.38 -2.88
CA ALA A 204 -4.54 -19.04 -2.92
C ALA A 204 -4.15 -18.09 -1.78
N LEU A 205 -4.99 -17.11 -1.45
CA LEU A 205 -4.80 -16.21 -0.32
C LEU A 205 -4.80 -16.95 1.03
N ASN A 206 -5.69 -17.91 1.24
CA ASN A 206 -5.76 -18.63 2.52
C ASN A 206 -4.67 -19.72 2.63
N ILE A 207 -4.22 -20.28 1.51
CA ILE A 207 -3.10 -21.24 1.50
C ILE A 207 -1.81 -20.59 2.04
N THR A 208 -1.58 -19.30 1.77
CA THR A 208 -0.40 -18.62 2.32
C THR A 208 -0.46 -18.53 3.84
N ASP A 209 -1.65 -18.44 4.44
CA ASP A 209 -1.80 -18.41 5.90
C ASP A 209 -1.42 -19.77 6.51
N LEU A 210 -1.77 -20.88 5.84
CA LEU A 210 -1.37 -22.23 6.26
C LEU A 210 0.14 -22.44 6.25
N PHE A 211 0.86 -21.72 5.38
CA PHE A 211 2.32 -21.79 5.35
C PHE A 211 2.94 -21.19 6.64
N TYR A 212 2.38 -20.11 7.17
CA TYR A 212 2.81 -19.58 8.48
C TYR A 212 2.49 -20.54 9.62
N VAL A 213 1.33 -21.20 9.57
CA VAL A 213 0.98 -22.25 10.55
C VAL A 213 2.00 -23.39 10.51
N TYR A 214 2.40 -23.82 9.30
CA TYR A 214 3.44 -24.83 9.13
C TYR A 214 4.80 -24.36 9.69
N MET A 215 5.25 -23.14 9.36
CA MET A 215 6.51 -22.60 9.89
C MET A 215 6.50 -22.51 11.42
N ALA A 216 5.38 -22.09 12.01
CA ALA A 216 5.23 -22.02 13.46
C ALA A 216 5.27 -23.41 14.13
N ALA A 217 4.70 -24.44 13.47
CA ALA A 217 4.69 -25.79 14.01
C ALA A 217 6.02 -26.55 13.82
N ALA A 218 6.68 -26.34 12.68
CA ALA A 218 7.89 -27.08 12.32
C ALA A 218 9.17 -26.40 12.82
N MET A 219 9.15 -25.08 13.05
CA MET A 219 10.33 -24.25 13.37
C MET A 219 11.60 -24.68 12.61
N PRO A 220 11.56 -24.71 11.26
CA PRO A 220 12.65 -25.22 10.44
C PRO A 220 13.88 -24.29 10.40
#